data_AF-A0A3B9HKK3-F1
#
_entry.id   AF-A0A3B9HKK3-F1
#
_cell.length_a   1.000
_cell.length_b   1.000
_cell.length_c   1.000
_cell.angle_alpha   90.00
_cell.angle_beta   90.00
_cell.angle_gamma   90.00
#
_symmetry.space_group_name_H-M   'P 1'
#
loop_
_entity.id
_entity.type
_entity.pdbx_description
1 polymer ?
#
loop_
_entity_poly.entity_id
_entity_poly.type
_entity_poly.pdbx_seq_one_letter_code
_entity_poly.pdbx_strand_id
1 'polypeptide(L)'
;MLRNNGGKGFQDVTHVGGFGHLQKGHGIGFADFDQDGDSDIYEDMGGGYEGDPFQSAFFENPGNGNTWTCLQLEGVQCNRDAIGARVHVAVTMADGSKQIFHHLVGTGGSFGSNSLQLECGLGNAAKIDSVTVDWPGGSSETFADIPLKSCVQLKQGTGMIGTKELHPFRFTHAPDQMDHSMHMEM
;
A
#
# COMPACT_ATOMS: atom_id res chain seq x y z
N MET A 1 -14.04 2.06 -8.51
CA MET A 1 -13.40 1.46 -7.33
C MET A 1 -14.39 0.60 -6.55
N LEU A 2 -13.98 -0.60 -6.13
CA LEU A 2 -14.82 -1.53 -5.35
C LEU A 2 -14.24 -1.71 -3.94
N ARG A 3 -15.02 -1.38 -2.91
CA ARG A 3 -14.64 -1.59 -1.51
C ARG A 3 -15.12 -2.95 -1.03
N ASN A 4 -14.22 -3.75 -0.45
CA ASN A 4 -14.58 -4.99 0.24
C ASN A 4 -15.45 -4.68 1.47
N ASN A 5 -16.65 -5.27 1.55
CA ASN A 5 -17.57 -5.16 2.66
C ASN A 5 -17.42 -6.33 3.65
N GLY A 6 -16.22 -6.49 4.22
CA GLY A 6 -15.92 -7.52 5.21
C GLY A 6 -16.16 -8.95 4.72
N GLY A 7 -15.83 -9.23 3.45
CA GLY A 7 -15.99 -10.54 2.82
C GLY A 7 -17.42 -10.89 2.40
N LYS A 8 -18.40 -10.02 2.65
CA LYS A 8 -19.82 -10.25 2.27
C LYS A 8 -20.13 -9.86 0.83
N GLY A 9 -19.20 -9.14 0.18
CA GLY A 9 -19.36 -8.63 -1.17
C GLY A 9 -18.53 -7.36 -1.37
N PHE A 10 -18.76 -6.70 -2.49
CA PHE A 10 -18.09 -5.46 -2.85
C PHE A 10 -19.11 -4.34 -3.07
N GLN A 11 -18.78 -3.15 -2.59
CA GLN A 11 -19.56 -1.93 -2.80
C GLN A 11 -18.87 -1.06 -3.85
N ASP A 12 -19.61 -0.58 -4.84
CA ASP A 12 -19.11 0.43 -5.76
C ASP A 12 -19.00 1.77 -5.03
N VAL A 13 -17.76 2.22 -4.87
CA VAL A 13 -17.41 3.48 -4.23
C VAL A 13 -16.76 4.46 -5.21
N THR A 14 -16.92 4.23 -6.52
CA THR A 14 -16.28 5.04 -7.57
C THR A 14 -16.60 6.52 -7.41
N HIS A 15 -17.86 6.87 -7.24
CA HIS A 15 -18.27 8.28 -7.13
C HIS A 15 -17.93 8.87 -5.76
N VAL A 16 -18.30 8.18 -4.68
CA VAL A 16 -18.12 8.68 -3.31
C VAL A 16 -16.65 8.75 -2.87
N GLY A 17 -15.78 7.95 -3.48
CA GLY A 17 -14.33 7.99 -3.24
C GLY A 17 -13.57 8.92 -4.18
N GLY A 18 -14.26 9.69 -5.03
CA GLY A 18 -13.62 10.63 -5.95
C GLY A 18 -12.99 10.00 -7.20
N PHE A 19 -12.99 8.67 -7.35
CA PHE A 19 -12.41 7.94 -8.49
C PHE A 19 -13.17 8.10 -9.82
N GLY A 20 -14.30 8.82 -9.83
CA GLY A 20 -15.17 8.97 -10.99
C GLY A 20 -14.66 10.03 -11.97
N HIS A 21 -13.60 9.74 -12.72
CA HIS A 21 -13.05 10.65 -13.74
C HIS A 21 -13.54 10.29 -15.15
N LEU A 22 -13.85 11.31 -15.96
CA LEU A 22 -14.22 11.16 -17.38
C LEU A 22 -13.00 11.06 -18.32
N GLN A 23 -11.80 11.05 -17.75
CA GLN A 23 -10.52 11.15 -18.46
C GLN A 23 -10.08 9.78 -19.00
N LYS A 24 -8.99 9.75 -19.78
CA LYS A 24 -8.43 8.51 -20.31
C LYS A 24 -7.34 8.01 -19.37
N GLY A 25 -7.66 7.05 -18.50
CA GLY A 25 -6.67 6.36 -17.70
C GLY A 25 -5.66 5.62 -18.58
N HIS A 26 -4.39 5.99 -18.48
CA HIS A 26 -3.26 5.36 -19.15
C HIS A 26 -2.46 4.47 -18.19
N GLY A 27 -2.60 4.65 -16.88
CA GLY A 27 -1.91 3.86 -15.88
C GLY A 27 -2.38 4.12 -14.46
N ILE A 28 -2.19 3.12 -13.58
CA ILE A 28 -2.48 3.23 -12.15
C ILE A 28 -1.37 2.56 -11.35
N GLY A 29 -0.97 3.20 -10.24
CA GLY A 29 0.02 2.68 -9.31
C GLY A 29 -0.49 2.83 -7.87
N PHE A 30 -0.23 1.80 -7.07
CA PHE A 30 -0.49 1.77 -5.63
C PHE A 30 0.83 1.75 -4.87
N ALA A 31 0.97 2.66 -3.91
CA ALA A 31 2.10 2.73 -2.98
C ALA A 31 1.73 3.58 -1.77
N ASP A 32 2.37 3.32 -0.63
CA ASP A 32 2.32 4.16 0.57
C ASP A 32 3.32 5.34 0.43
N PHE A 33 2.85 6.50 -0.03
CA PHE A 33 3.74 7.63 -0.37
C PHE A 33 4.12 8.48 0.85
N ASP A 34 3.21 8.64 1.81
CA ASP A 34 3.45 9.40 3.03
C ASP A 34 3.93 8.54 4.21
N GLN A 35 4.03 7.22 4.01
CA GLN A 35 4.61 6.21 4.89
C GLN A 35 3.85 6.03 6.20
N ASP A 36 2.53 6.11 6.12
CA ASP A 36 1.64 5.97 7.26
C ASP A 36 1.01 4.57 7.37
N GLY A 37 1.27 3.71 6.38
CA GLY A 37 0.89 2.30 6.34
C GLY A 37 -0.38 1.97 5.59
N ASP A 38 -0.97 2.95 4.91
CA ASP A 38 -1.99 2.71 3.92
C ASP A 38 -1.57 3.10 2.51
N SER A 39 -2.16 2.41 1.53
CA SER A 39 -1.76 2.55 0.13
C SER A 39 -2.52 3.70 -0.50
N ASP A 40 -1.79 4.67 -1.03
CA ASP A 40 -2.30 5.76 -1.87
C ASP A 40 -2.39 5.32 -3.33
N ILE A 41 -3.03 6.16 -4.14
CA ILE A 41 -3.29 5.84 -5.55
C ILE A 41 -2.82 6.98 -6.42
N TYR A 42 -1.92 6.67 -7.36
CA TYR A 42 -1.58 7.56 -8.46
C TYR A 42 -2.20 7.02 -9.75
N GLU A 43 -2.96 7.86 -10.45
CA GLU A 43 -3.58 7.54 -11.72
C GLU A 43 -3.08 8.50 -12.81
N ASP A 44 -2.39 7.96 -13.80
CA ASP A 44 -2.04 8.68 -15.02
C ASP A 44 -3.26 8.74 -15.93
N MET A 45 -3.82 9.94 -16.12
CA MET A 45 -5.07 10.16 -16.84
C MET A 45 -4.96 11.20 -17.97
N GLY A 46 -3.77 11.78 -18.19
CA GLY A 46 -3.57 12.86 -19.15
C GLY A 46 -2.34 13.71 -18.82
N GLY A 47 -2.17 14.80 -19.56
CA GLY A 47 -1.01 15.69 -19.41
C GLY A 47 0.22 15.21 -20.19
N GLY A 48 0.03 14.25 -21.11
CA GLY A 48 1.11 13.67 -21.92
C GLY A 48 1.69 14.61 -22.99
N TYR A 49 1.06 15.76 -23.23
CA TYR A 49 1.55 16.80 -24.14
C TYR A 49 1.07 18.19 -23.71
N GLU A 50 1.76 19.22 -24.18
CA GLU A 50 1.41 20.62 -23.91
C GLU A 50 0.03 20.97 -24.48
N GLY A 51 -0.87 21.46 -23.63
CA GLY A 51 -2.24 21.81 -24.00
C GLY A 51 -3.29 20.72 -23.74
N ASP A 52 -2.89 19.56 -23.20
CA ASP A 52 -3.85 18.59 -22.66
C ASP A 52 -4.56 19.16 -21.41
N PRO A 53 -5.90 19.33 -21.42
CA PRO A 53 -6.63 19.87 -20.28
C PRO A 53 -6.74 18.88 -19.11
N PHE A 54 -6.38 17.61 -19.30
CA PHE A 54 -6.42 16.58 -18.27
C PHE A 54 -5.06 16.41 -17.62
N GLN A 55 -5.07 15.97 -16.36
CA GLN A 55 -3.88 15.78 -15.52
C GLN A 55 -4.05 14.48 -14.75
N SER A 56 -2.93 13.87 -14.37
CA SER A 56 -2.94 12.76 -13.41
C SER A 56 -3.67 13.15 -12.12
N ALA A 57 -4.31 12.17 -11.49
CA ALA A 57 -4.83 12.33 -10.14
C ALA A 57 -3.96 11.57 -9.15
N PHE A 58 -3.88 12.14 -7.96
CA PHE A 58 -3.19 11.54 -6.85
C PHE A 58 -4.13 11.57 -5.65
N PHE A 59 -4.44 10.39 -5.13
CA PHE A 59 -5.41 10.19 -4.07
C PHE A 59 -4.69 9.70 -2.82
N GLU A 60 -4.71 10.54 -1.79
CA GLU A 60 -4.31 10.16 -0.44
C GLU A 60 -5.37 9.25 0.18
N ASN A 61 -4.92 8.16 0.78
CA ASN A 61 -5.77 7.33 1.60
C ASN A 61 -5.85 7.94 3.01
N PRO A 62 -7.06 8.22 3.54
CA PRO A 62 -7.19 8.91 4.83
C PRO A 62 -6.93 7.99 6.04
N GLY A 63 -6.40 6.79 5.82
CA GLY A 63 -6.18 5.79 6.85
C GLY A 63 -7.43 5.21 7.50
N ASN A 64 -7.17 4.38 8.51
CA ASN A 64 -8.21 3.63 9.23
C ASN A 64 -7.82 3.25 10.67
N GLY A 65 -6.66 3.71 11.16
CA GLY A 65 -6.18 3.44 12.52
C GLY A 65 -5.71 2.01 12.78
N ASN A 66 -5.67 1.15 11.75
CA ASN A 66 -5.15 -0.21 11.88
C ASN A 66 -3.63 -0.22 12.07
N THR A 67 -3.14 -1.39 12.45
CA THR A 67 -1.73 -1.74 12.49
C THR A 67 -1.29 -2.27 11.13
N TRP A 68 -0.04 -2.04 10.80
CA TRP A 68 0.60 -2.48 9.57
C TRP A 68 2.06 -2.85 9.82
N THR A 69 2.70 -3.44 8.81
CA THR A 69 4.16 -3.50 8.65
C THR A 69 4.47 -3.41 7.16
N CYS A 70 5.60 -2.83 6.80
CA CYS A 70 6.07 -2.82 5.43
C CYS A 70 7.30 -3.74 5.33
N LEU A 71 7.30 -4.65 4.36
CA LEU A 71 8.41 -5.58 4.16
C LEU A 71 9.08 -5.30 2.82
N GLN A 72 10.38 -4.98 2.85
CA GLN A 72 11.23 -4.91 1.67
C GLN A 72 12.13 -6.14 1.63
N LEU A 73 11.95 -6.98 0.62
CA LEU A 73 12.74 -8.19 0.46
C LEU A 73 13.95 -7.95 -0.46
N GLU A 74 15.09 -8.53 -0.10
CA GLU A 74 16.29 -8.57 -0.94
C GLU A 74 16.72 -10.03 -1.17
N GLY A 75 16.56 -10.48 -2.42
CA GLY A 75 17.04 -11.78 -2.87
C GLY A 75 18.56 -11.83 -3.02
N VAL A 76 19.15 -12.99 -2.72
CA VAL A 76 20.59 -13.26 -2.91
C VAL A 76 20.80 -14.41 -3.89
N GLN A 77 20.12 -15.52 -3.69
CA GLN A 77 20.14 -16.69 -4.59
C GLN A 77 19.05 -16.59 -5.67
N CYS A 78 17.98 -15.86 -5.39
CA CYS A 78 16.93 -15.53 -6.35
C CYS A 78 17.15 -14.15 -6.98
N ASN A 79 16.19 -13.67 -7.78
CA ASN A 79 16.26 -12.30 -8.30
C ASN A 79 16.30 -11.30 -7.13
N ARG A 80 17.07 -10.22 -7.28
CA ARG A 80 17.37 -9.28 -6.17
C ARG A 80 16.12 -8.65 -5.56
N ASP A 81 15.10 -8.43 -6.38
CA ASP A 81 13.83 -7.84 -5.99
C ASP A 81 12.86 -8.87 -5.37
N ALA A 82 13.28 -10.12 -5.23
CA ALA A 82 12.51 -11.24 -4.70
C ALA A 82 11.15 -11.46 -5.38
N ILE A 83 10.99 -11.03 -6.64
CA ILE A 83 9.76 -11.19 -7.42
C ILE A 83 9.37 -12.67 -7.44
N GLY A 84 8.13 -12.96 -7.07
CA GLY A 84 7.57 -14.29 -6.90
C GLY A 84 7.67 -14.86 -5.48
N ALA A 85 8.33 -14.17 -4.53
CA ALA A 85 8.38 -14.59 -3.13
C ALA A 85 6.98 -14.55 -2.50
N ARG A 86 6.63 -15.60 -1.76
CA ARG A 86 5.38 -15.67 -0.99
C ARG A 86 5.69 -15.38 0.47
N VAL A 87 4.93 -14.49 1.07
CA VAL A 87 5.16 -14.03 2.43
C VAL A 87 3.94 -14.34 3.28
N HIS A 88 4.18 -14.92 4.45
CA HIS A 88 3.17 -15.23 5.45
C HIS A 88 3.48 -14.44 6.72
N VAL A 89 2.60 -13.53 7.10
CA VAL A 89 2.74 -12.72 8.32
C VAL A 89 1.80 -13.28 9.37
N ALA A 90 2.34 -14.05 10.30
CA ALA A 90 1.60 -14.59 11.43
C ALA A 90 1.55 -13.56 12.55
N VAL A 91 0.35 -13.27 13.07
CA VAL A 91 0.12 -12.24 14.08
C VAL A 91 -0.77 -12.72 15.22
N THR A 92 -0.66 -12.02 16.35
CA THR A 92 -1.66 -12.07 17.43
C THR A 92 -2.49 -10.78 17.40
N MET A 93 -3.81 -10.92 17.30
CA MET A 93 -4.76 -9.81 17.33
C MET A 93 -4.95 -9.29 18.77
N ALA A 94 -5.54 -8.11 18.92
CA ALA A 94 -5.81 -7.50 20.23
C ALA A 94 -6.69 -8.37 21.15
N ASP A 95 -7.55 -9.23 20.60
CA ASP A 95 -8.38 -10.18 21.35
C ASP A 95 -7.66 -11.50 21.69
N GLY A 96 -6.38 -11.62 21.34
CA GLY A 96 -5.56 -12.82 21.52
C GLY A 96 -5.70 -13.88 20.44
N SER A 97 -6.60 -13.69 19.46
CA SER A 97 -6.73 -14.61 18.31
C SER A 97 -5.47 -14.57 17.42
N LYS A 98 -5.21 -15.67 16.72
CA LYS A 98 -4.10 -15.78 15.77
C LYS A 98 -4.61 -15.65 14.35
N GLN A 99 -3.91 -14.88 13.52
CA GLN A 99 -4.21 -14.75 12.09
C GLN A 99 -2.92 -14.85 11.27
N ILE A 100 -3.06 -15.23 10.00
CA ILE A 100 -1.97 -15.26 9.04
C ILE A 100 -2.41 -14.46 7.82
N PHE A 101 -1.62 -13.44 7.47
CA PHE A 101 -1.81 -12.65 6.26
C PHE A 101 -0.86 -13.15 5.18
N HIS A 102 -1.36 -13.26 3.94
CA HIS A 102 -0.60 -13.78 2.82
C HIS A 102 -0.32 -12.68 1.80
N HIS A 103 0.93 -12.56 1.38
CA HIS A 103 1.38 -11.59 0.39
C HIS A 103 2.24 -12.28 -0.68
N LEU A 104 2.30 -11.67 -1.85
CA LEU A 104 3.15 -12.08 -2.96
C LEU A 104 3.93 -10.85 -3.44
N VAL A 105 5.24 -10.98 -3.57
CA VAL A 105 6.02 -9.95 -4.28
C VAL A 105 5.72 -10.09 -5.77
N GLY A 106 4.86 -9.20 -6.27
CA GLY A 106 4.53 -9.08 -7.68
C GLY A 106 5.05 -7.75 -8.22
N THR A 107 5.29 -7.70 -9.53
CA THR A 107 5.62 -6.43 -10.20
C THR A 107 4.42 -5.50 -10.30
N GLY A 108 3.21 -5.99 -10.02
CA GLY A 108 1.96 -5.22 -10.09
C GLY A 108 1.66 -4.62 -11.47
N GLY A 109 2.32 -5.13 -12.52
CA GLY A 109 2.45 -4.42 -13.79
C GLY A 109 1.42 -4.78 -14.84
N SER A 110 0.76 -3.75 -15.40
CA SER A 110 0.14 -3.80 -16.73
C SER A 110 0.33 -2.45 -17.40
N PHE A 111 -0.57 -1.50 -17.16
CA PHE A 111 -0.46 -0.11 -17.63
C PHE A 111 0.08 0.86 -16.56
N GLY A 112 0.47 0.33 -15.40
CA GLY A 112 1.25 1.01 -14.36
C GLY A 112 2.15 0.00 -13.65
N SER A 113 2.77 0.39 -12.54
CA SER A 113 3.55 -0.52 -11.68
C SER A 113 3.40 -0.10 -10.23
N ASN A 114 3.27 -1.10 -9.35
CA ASN A 114 3.14 -0.87 -7.92
C ASN A 114 4.50 -0.91 -7.24
N SER A 115 4.54 -0.43 -6.00
CA SER A 115 5.67 -0.63 -5.12
C SER A 115 6.02 -2.12 -5.00
N LEU A 116 7.33 -2.43 -5.00
CA LEU A 116 7.82 -3.78 -4.62
C LEU A 116 7.82 -3.97 -3.09
N GLN A 117 7.54 -2.91 -2.34
CA GLN A 117 7.36 -3.00 -0.90
C GLN A 117 6.03 -3.70 -0.61
N LEU A 118 6.04 -4.63 0.34
CA LEU A 118 4.82 -5.28 0.79
C LEU A 118 4.23 -4.46 1.93
N GLU A 119 3.28 -3.60 1.58
CA GLU A 119 2.44 -2.85 2.51
C GLU A 119 1.41 -3.80 3.14
N CYS A 120 1.77 -4.40 4.28
CA CYS A 120 0.95 -5.40 4.96
C CYS A 120 0.04 -4.73 5.99
N GLY A 121 -1.23 -4.52 5.64
CA GLY A 121 -2.28 -4.17 6.61
C GLY A 121 -2.63 -5.36 7.50
N LEU A 122 -2.53 -5.20 8.83
CA LEU A 122 -2.67 -6.27 9.82
C LEU A 122 -3.89 -6.11 10.74
N GLY A 123 -4.83 -5.21 10.40
CA GLY A 123 -6.00 -4.92 11.23
C GLY A 123 -5.60 -4.43 12.62
N ASN A 124 -6.25 -4.92 13.68
CA ASN A 124 -5.91 -4.58 15.07
C ASN A 124 -4.85 -5.51 15.68
N ALA A 125 -3.88 -5.98 14.89
CA ALA A 125 -2.78 -6.80 15.38
C ALA A 125 -2.03 -6.11 16.54
N ALA A 126 -1.83 -6.84 17.63
CA ALA A 126 -1.09 -6.40 18.80
C ALA A 126 0.41 -6.76 18.70
N LYS A 127 0.76 -7.80 17.94
CA LYS A 127 2.15 -8.14 17.59
C LYS A 127 2.22 -9.02 16.34
N ILE A 128 3.35 -8.96 15.65
CA ILE A 128 3.76 -9.97 14.67
C ILE A 128 4.47 -11.09 15.42
N ASP A 129 3.99 -12.32 15.26
CA ASP A 129 4.64 -13.50 15.82
C ASP A 129 5.80 -13.96 14.94
N SER A 130 5.61 -13.94 13.61
CA SER A 130 6.67 -14.26 12.65
C SER A 130 6.32 -13.81 11.23
N VAL A 131 7.35 -13.57 10.43
CA VAL A 131 7.24 -13.43 8.97
C VAL A 131 7.97 -14.60 8.33
N THR A 132 7.28 -15.40 7.52
CA THR A 132 7.90 -16.46 6.73
C THR A 132 7.92 -16.07 5.27
N VAL A 133 9.09 -16.17 4.63
CA VAL A 133 9.31 -15.89 3.23
C VAL A 133 9.67 -17.19 2.52
N ASP A 134 8.80 -17.64 1.62
CA ASP A 134 9.12 -18.66 0.64
C ASP A 134 9.75 -17.98 -0.58
N TRP A 135 11.06 -18.07 -0.68
CA TRP A 135 11.83 -17.43 -1.74
C TRP A 135 11.64 -18.14 -3.09
N PRO A 136 11.70 -17.39 -4.22
CA PRO A 136 11.81 -18.01 -5.53
C PRO A 136 13.02 -18.94 -5.58
N GLY A 137 12.85 -20.14 -6.09
CA GLY A 137 13.91 -21.17 -6.08
C GLY A 137 13.85 -22.17 -4.92
N GLY A 138 12.92 -22.00 -3.97
CA GLY A 138 12.48 -23.09 -3.08
C GLY A 138 13.05 -23.09 -1.66
N SER A 139 13.93 -22.15 -1.31
CA SER A 139 14.32 -21.93 0.09
C SER A 139 13.22 -21.19 0.85
N SER A 140 13.03 -21.48 2.13
CA SER A 140 12.10 -20.76 3.02
C SER A 140 12.83 -20.28 4.26
N GLU A 141 12.54 -19.06 4.71
CA GLU A 141 13.13 -18.44 5.90
C GLU A 141 12.05 -17.82 6.78
N THR A 142 12.20 -17.95 8.10
CA THR A 142 11.31 -17.34 9.08
C THR A 142 12.07 -16.31 9.90
N PHE A 143 11.50 -15.11 9.99
CA PHE A 143 12.01 -13.95 10.69
C PHE A 143 11.12 -13.67 11.91
N ALA A 144 11.73 -13.38 13.05
CA ALA A 144 11.08 -13.01 14.30
C ALA A 144 11.35 -11.53 14.61
N ASP A 145 10.72 -11.03 15.68
CA ASP A 145 10.95 -9.68 16.24
C ASP A 145 10.72 -8.54 15.22
N ILE A 146 9.77 -8.73 14.31
CA ILE A 146 9.39 -7.73 13.32
C ILE A 146 8.55 -6.63 14.00
N PRO A 147 8.99 -5.36 13.99
CA PRO A 147 8.23 -4.28 14.60
C PRO A 147 6.97 -3.94 13.82
N LEU A 148 5.90 -3.64 14.54
CA LEU A 148 4.70 -3.02 13.99
C LEU A 148 4.99 -1.59 13.55
N LYS A 149 4.22 -1.09 12.58
CA LYS A 149 4.25 0.29 12.08
C LYS A 149 5.64 0.74 11.65
N SER A 150 6.30 -0.10 10.86
CA SER A 150 7.65 0.14 10.38
C SER A 150 7.88 -0.52 9.03
N CYS A 151 8.83 0.02 8.27
CA CYS A 151 9.36 -0.62 7.07
C CYS A 151 10.64 -1.39 7.44
N VAL A 152 10.67 -2.69 7.14
CA VAL A 152 11.74 -3.61 7.52
C VAL A 152 12.37 -4.23 6.28
N GLN A 153 13.69 -4.28 6.26
CA GLN A 153 14.44 -4.94 5.19
C GLN A 153 14.84 -6.36 5.60
N LEU A 154 14.36 -7.35 4.83
CA LEU A 154 14.67 -8.77 5.02
C LEU A 154 15.52 -9.26 3.85
N LYS A 155 16.68 -9.85 4.15
CA LYS A 155 17.63 -10.31 3.13
C LYS A 155 17.83 -11.81 3.21
N GLN A 156 17.68 -12.47 2.07
CA GLN A 156 17.80 -13.92 1.92
C GLN A 156 19.13 -14.42 2.49
N GLY A 157 19.07 -15.44 3.35
CA GLY A 157 20.20 -16.09 4.01
C GLY A 157 20.95 -15.22 5.02
N THR A 158 20.49 -13.99 5.27
CA THR A 158 21.17 -13.03 6.17
C THR A 158 20.33 -12.68 7.39
N GLY A 159 18.99 -12.62 7.26
CA GLY A 159 18.11 -12.19 8.34
C GLY A 159 17.50 -10.81 8.10
N MET A 160 17.01 -10.19 9.18
CA MET A 160 16.56 -8.80 9.18
C MET A 160 17.79 -7.87 9.21
N ILE A 161 17.92 -7.01 8.20
CA ILE A 161 19.05 -6.06 8.09
C ILE A 161 18.80 -4.80 8.94
N GLY A 162 17.53 -4.43 9.09
CA GLY A 162 17.11 -3.31 9.94
C GLY A 162 15.79 -2.71 9.49
N THR A 163 15.40 -1.64 10.16
CA THR A 163 14.30 -0.77 9.74
C THR A 163 14.81 0.26 8.74
N LYS A 164 14.06 0.49 7.68
CA LYS A 164 14.36 1.51 6.69
C LYS A 164 13.65 2.80 7.08
N GLU A 165 14.42 3.86 7.28
CA GLU A 165 13.86 5.21 7.33
C GLU A 165 13.50 5.61 5.90
N LEU A 166 12.23 5.93 5.69
CA LEU A 166 11.72 6.39 4.42
C LEU A 166 11.42 7.90 4.53
N HIS A 167 11.41 8.61 3.39
CA HIS A 167 11.13 10.04 3.35
C HIS A 167 9.67 10.27 2.97
N PRO A 168 8.80 10.71 3.89
CA PRO A 168 7.38 10.79 3.63
C PRO A 168 7.06 11.92 2.67
N PHE A 169 6.24 11.64 1.66
CA PHE A 169 5.61 12.69 0.88
C PHE A 169 4.61 13.46 1.77
N ARG A 170 4.42 14.75 1.50
CA ARG A 170 3.47 15.59 2.24
C ARG A 170 2.40 16.06 1.27
N PHE A 171 1.20 15.52 1.42
CA PHE A 171 0.05 15.99 0.69
C PHE A 171 -0.30 17.42 1.11
N THR A 172 -0.31 18.33 0.15
CA THR A 172 -0.78 19.70 0.35
C THR A 172 -2.24 19.76 -0.01
N HIS A 173 -3.09 19.76 1.01
CA HIS A 173 -4.50 20.08 0.83
C HIS A 173 -4.63 21.57 0.51
N ALA A 174 -5.37 21.91 -0.55
CA ALA A 174 -5.83 23.27 -0.71
C ALA A 174 -6.64 23.65 0.54
N PRO A 175 -6.49 24.87 1.08
CA PRO A 175 -7.29 25.28 2.23
C PRO A 175 -8.78 25.12 1.90
N ASP A 176 -9.56 24.61 2.84
CA ASP A 176 -11.03 24.57 2.76
C ASP A 176 -11.56 26.00 2.60
N GLN A 177 -11.69 26.47 1.36
CA GLN A 177 -12.35 27.72 1.02
C GLN A 177 -13.30 27.49 -0.14
N MET A 178 -14.55 27.15 0.18
CA MET A 178 -15.72 27.88 -0.32
C MET A 178 -16.79 27.87 0.78
N ASP A 179 -16.80 28.91 1.60
CA ASP A 179 -18.01 29.30 2.32
C ASP A 179 -19.04 29.73 1.27
N HIS A 180 -20.00 28.85 0.98
CA HIS A 180 -21.12 29.14 0.08
C HIS A 180 -22.22 30.01 0.74
N SER A 181 -21.96 30.69 1.86
CA SER A 181 -22.96 31.54 2.52
C SER A 181 -23.20 32.91 1.87
N MET A 182 -22.42 33.33 0.86
CA MET A 182 -22.60 34.64 0.21
C MET A 182 -23.28 34.57 -1.16
N HIS A 183 -24.52 34.08 -1.24
CA HIS A 183 -25.43 34.45 -2.34
C HIS A 183 -26.90 34.28 -1.92
N MET A 184 -27.38 35.15 -1.02
CA MET A 184 -28.81 35.40 -0.89
C MET A 184 -29.11 36.79 -0.32
N GLU A 185 -28.59 37.85 -0.94
CA GLU A 185 -29.20 39.18 -0.86
C GLU A 185 -29.03 39.89 -2.21
N MET A 186 -30.11 39.88 -3.00
CA MET A 186 -30.58 40.98 -3.86
C MET A 186 -32.01 40.68 -4.32
#